data_AF-A0A7C7GKG4-F1
#
_entry.id   AF-A0A7C7GKG4-F1
#
_cell.length_a   1.000
_cell.length_b   1.000
_cell.length_c   1.000
_cell.angle_alpha   90.00
_cell.angle_beta   90.00
_cell.angle_gamma   90.00
#
_symmetry.space_group_name_H-M   'P 1'
#
loop_
_entity.id
_entity.type
_entity.pdbx_description
1 polymer ?
#
loop_
_entity_poly.entity_id
_entity_poly.type
_entity_poly.pdbx_seq_one_letter_code
_entity_poly.pdbx_strand_id
1 'polypeptide(L)'
;YLRNVGDKLRNEGLHEQAIDQYIKYLEKTKIKNPSRAMVAHSVGELYMELSNCEEGLTWLFQAEEAGATYHRADELKKHIDACSAKINSSKAINHNIK
;
A
#
# COMPACT_ATOMS: atom_id res chain seq x y z
N TYR A 1 17.61 0.64 -8.70
CA TYR A 1 16.95 0.68 -10.01
C TYR A 1 15.48 0.28 -9.92
N LEU A 2 15.14 -0.86 -9.29
CA LEU A 2 13.75 -1.35 -9.18
C LEU A 2 12.75 -0.32 -8.65
N ARG A 3 13.07 0.36 -7.54
CA ARG A 3 12.22 1.46 -7.02
C ARG A 3 11.94 2.52 -8.08
N ASN A 4 12.98 3.03 -8.75
CA ASN A 4 12.84 4.07 -9.77
C ASN A 4 12.06 3.59 -11.00
N VAL A 5 12.14 2.29 -11.35
CA VAL A 5 11.31 1.71 -12.41
C VAL A 5 9.84 1.68 -11.96
N GLY A 6 9.58 1.28 -10.71
CA GLY A 6 8.25 1.37 -10.09
C GLY A 6 7.70 2.79 -10.11
N ASP A 7 8.51 3.79 -9.74
CA ASP A 7 8.10 5.21 -9.75
C ASP A 7 7.68 5.68 -11.16
N LYS A 8 8.43 5.27 -12.19
CA LYS A 8 8.07 5.59 -13.58
C LYS A 8 6.78 4.91 -14.01
N LEU A 9 6.62 3.63 -13.71
CA LEU A 9 5.40 2.87 -14.04
C LEU A 9 4.17 3.46 -13.33
N ARG A 10 4.30 3.86 -12.06
CA ARG A 10 3.24 4.55 -11.32
C ARG A 10 2.82 5.85 -12.03
N ASN A 11 3.77 6.67 -12.46
CA ASN A 11 3.48 7.93 -13.14
C ASN A 11 2.77 7.74 -14.50
N GLU A 12 2.97 6.60 -15.15
CA GLU A 12 2.28 6.21 -16.39
C GLU A 12 0.93 5.53 -16.14
N GLY A 13 0.48 5.40 -14.88
CA GLY A 13 -0.76 4.71 -14.52
C GLY A 13 -0.69 3.18 -14.57
N LEU A 14 0.51 2.61 -14.72
CA LEU A 14 0.75 1.18 -14.81
C LEU A 14 0.88 0.54 -13.43
N HIS A 15 -0.20 0.61 -12.65
CA HIS A 15 -0.20 0.34 -11.20
C HIS A 15 0.25 -1.08 -10.85
N GLU A 16 -0.24 -2.11 -11.54
CA GLU A 16 0.14 -3.51 -11.25
C GLU A 16 1.63 -3.76 -11.52
N GLN A 17 2.18 -3.18 -12.59
CA GLN A 17 3.59 -3.32 -12.92
C GLN A 17 4.46 -2.52 -11.93
N ALA A 18 4.00 -1.35 -11.49
CA ALA A 18 4.66 -0.58 -10.45
C ALA A 18 4.73 -1.38 -9.13
N ILE A 19 3.62 -2.01 -8.72
CA ILE A 19 3.55 -2.90 -7.56
C ILE A 19 4.59 -4.02 -7.66
N ASP A 20 4.65 -4.75 -8.77
CA ASP A 20 5.62 -5.82 -8.98
C ASP A 20 7.08 -5.36 -8.78
N GLN A 21 7.42 -4.17 -9.30
CA GLN A 21 8.77 -3.62 -9.15
C GLN A 21 9.08 -3.22 -7.70
N TYR A 22 8.11 -2.66 -6.99
CA TYR A 22 8.28 -2.29 -5.58
C TYR A 22 8.40 -3.52 -4.67
N ILE A 23 7.63 -4.57 -4.91
CA ILE A 23 7.73 -5.84 -4.16
C ILE A 23 9.12 -6.45 -4.37
N LYS A 24 9.56 -6.58 -5.62
CA LYS A 24 10.92 -7.08 -5.94
C LYS A 24 12.01 -6.23 -5.30
N TYR A 25 11.81 -4.91 -5.22
CA TYR A 25 12.73 -4.03 -4.52
C TYR A 25 12.80 -4.36 -3.02
N LEU A 26 11.65 -4.53 -2.37
CA LEU A 26 11.56 -4.84 -0.94
C LEU A 26 12.12 -6.24 -0.59
N GLU A 27 11.98 -7.22 -1.47
CA GLU A 27 12.51 -8.58 -1.27
C GLU A 27 14.03 -8.65 -1.42
N LYS A 28 14.59 -7.95 -2.42
CA LYS A 28 16.03 -8.02 -2.74
C LYS A 28 16.91 -7.26 -1.77
N THR A 29 16.32 -6.45 -0.91
CA THR A 29 17.06 -5.46 -0.14
C THR A 29 16.82 -5.67 1.35
N LYS A 30 17.91 -5.77 2.13
CA LYS A 30 17.84 -5.72 3.61
C LYS A 30 17.61 -4.27 4.07
N ILE A 31 16.54 -3.63 3.58
CA ILE A 31 16.27 -2.21 3.86
C ILE A 31 15.89 -2.03 5.32
N LYS A 32 16.54 -1.07 5.98
CA LYS A 32 16.15 -0.60 7.31
C LYS A 32 14.89 0.26 7.23
N ASN A 33 14.04 0.04 8.23
CA ASN A 33 12.79 0.69 8.63
C ASN A 33 12.25 1.88 7.80
N PRO A 34 12.87 3.09 7.71
CA PRO A 34 12.18 4.23 7.08
C PRO A 34 11.92 4.06 5.57
N SER A 35 12.88 3.49 4.84
CA SER A 35 12.74 3.26 3.41
C SER A 35 11.81 2.10 3.09
N ARG A 36 11.66 1.13 4.01
CA ARG A 36 10.70 0.04 3.89
C ARG A 36 9.28 0.57 4.07
N ALA A 37 9.06 1.41 5.09
CA ALA A 37 7.77 2.04 5.36
C ALA A 37 7.28 2.86 4.16
N MET A 38 8.16 3.66 3.56
CA MET A 38 7.80 4.49 2.40
C MET A 38 7.35 3.66 1.19
N VAL A 39 8.12 2.62 0.82
CA VAL A 39 7.77 1.81 -0.36
C VAL A 39 6.54 0.95 -0.09
N ALA A 40 6.40 0.39 1.11
CA ALA A 40 5.19 -0.34 1.49
C ALA A 40 3.94 0.57 1.46
N HIS A 41 4.05 1.82 1.92
CA HIS A 41 2.96 2.78 1.82
C HIS A 41 2.59 3.02 0.34
N SER A 42 3.57 3.24 -0.54
CA SER A 42 3.30 3.41 -1.98
C SER A 42 2.64 2.20 -2.64
N VAL A 43 3.00 0.97 -2.24
CA VAL A 43 2.31 -0.23 -2.72
C VAL A 43 0.85 -0.25 -2.24
N GLY A 44 0.60 0.09 -0.97
CA GLY A 44 -0.75 0.23 -0.42
C GLY A 44 -1.60 1.25 -1.17
N GLU A 45 -1.04 2.43 -1.48
CA GLU A 45 -1.71 3.47 -2.29
C GLU A 45 -2.13 2.94 -3.68
N LEU A 46 -1.22 2.23 -4.37
CA LEU A 46 -1.52 1.67 -5.69
C LEU A 46 -2.64 0.63 -5.64
N TYR A 47 -2.67 -0.22 -4.62
CA TYR A 47 -3.79 -1.15 -4.43
C TYR A 47 -5.10 -0.43 -4.12
N MET A 48 -5.07 0.68 -3.37
CA MET A 48 -6.25 1.53 -3.18
C MET A 48 -6.78 2.12 -4.49
N GLU A 49 -5.87 2.61 -5.35
CA GLU A 49 -6.22 3.13 -6.68
C GLU A 49 -6.83 2.04 -7.58
N LEU A 50 -6.40 0.79 -7.42
CA LEU A 50 -6.99 -0.40 -8.04
C LEU A 50 -8.28 -0.87 -7.34
N SER A 51 -8.81 -0.10 -6.39
CA SER A 51 -9.96 -0.46 -5.56
C SER A 51 -9.80 -1.72 -4.70
N ASN A 52 -8.58 -2.23 -4.58
CA ASN A 52 -8.28 -3.46 -3.89
C ASN A 52 -7.76 -3.20 -2.46
N CYS A 53 -8.69 -2.93 -1.54
CA CYS A 53 -8.37 -2.60 -0.15
C CYS A 53 -7.85 -3.79 0.67
N GLU A 54 -8.11 -5.03 0.26
CA GLU A 54 -7.65 -6.23 1.00
C GLU A 54 -6.14 -6.36 0.91
N GLU A 55 -5.60 -6.35 -0.32
CA GLU A 55 -4.17 -6.26 -0.57
C GLU A 55 -3.61 -4.92 -0.09
N GLY A 56 -4.34 -3.82 -0.28
CA GLY A 56 -3.93 -2.49 0.18
C GLY A 56 -3.60 -2.47 1.67
N LEU A 57 -4.51 -2.95 2.54
CA LEU A 57 -4.28 -3.00 3.99
C LEU A 57 -3.06 -3.84 4.37
N THR A 58 -2.81 -4.95 3.66
CA THR A 58 -1.65 -5.81 3.91
C THR A 58 -0.34 -5.02 3.81
N TRP A 59 -0.26 -4.09 2.85
CA TRP A 59 0.92 -3.25 2.66
C TRP A 59 0.93 -2.01 3.56
N LEU A 60 -0.23 -1.41 3.83
CA LEU A 60 -0.34 -0.25 4.71
C LEU A 60 0.05 -0.62 6.16
N PHE A 61 -0.37 -1.78 6.68
CA PHE A 61 0.06 -2.23 8.00
C PHE A 61 1.55 -2.55 8.07
N GLN A 62 2.12 -3.14 7.01
CA GLN A 62 3.57 -3.30 6.93
C GLN A 62 4.31 -1.96 6.95
N ALA A 63 3.73 -0.91 6.36
CA ALA A 63 4.30 0.43 6.41
C ALA A 63 4.26 1.02 7.83
N GLU A 64 3.17 0.78 8.56
CA GLU A 64 2.97 1.24 9.94
C GLU A 64 3.99 0.61 10.89
N GLU A 65 4.14 -0.72 10.84
CA GLU A 65 5.13 -1.47 11.64
C GLU A 65 6.58 -1.07 11.31
N ALA A 66 6.83 -0.66 10.07
CA ALA A 66 8.16 -0.33 9.58
C ALA A 66 8.68 1.04 10.04
N GLY A 67 7.94 1.88 10.77
CA GLY A 67 8.58 3.09 11.32
C GLY A 67 7.75 4.07 12.14
N ALA A 68 8.13 4.23 13.41
CA ALA A 68 7.71 5.33 14.29
C ALA A 68 8.16 6.73 13.82
N THR A 69 9.10 6.82 12.87
CA THR A 69 9.64 8.07 12.32
C THR A 69 9.25 8.30 10.85
N TYR A 70 8.23 7.60 10.36
CA TYR A 70 7.74 7.78 9.01
C TYR A 70 7.03 9.14 8.85
N HIS A 71 7.59 10.01 8.01
CA HIS A 71 7.10 11.39 7.82
C HIS A 71 5.66 11.50 7.28
N ARG A 72 5.11 10.44 6.66
CA ARG A 72 3.71 10.39 6.19
C ARG A 72 2.83 9.51 7.08
N ALA A 73 3.15 9.38 8.37
CA ALA A 73 2.37 8.53 9.30
C ALA A 73 0.88 8.94 9.39
N ASP A 74 0.57 10.25 9.39
CA ASP A 74 -0.82 10.71 9.43
C ASP A 74 -1.59 10.38 8.16
N GLU A 75 -0.94 10.44 7.00
CA GLU A 75 -1.54 10.05 5.73
C GLU A 75 -1.72 8.53 5.63
N LEU A 76 -0.75 7.77 6.12
CA LEU A 76 -0.84 6.32 6.22
C LEU A 76 -2.07 5.90 7.04
N LYS A 77 -2.29 6.53 8.21
CA LYS A 77 -3.48 6.27 9.03
C LYS A 77 -4.78 6.55 8.27
N LYS A 78 -4.86 7.67 7.55
CA LYS A 78 -6.04 7.99 6.72
C LYS A 78 -6.30 6.92 5.66
N HIS A 79 -5.25 6.40 5.02
CA HIS A 79 -5.36 5.33 4.03
C HIS A 79 -5.82 4.00 4.65
N ILE A 80 -5.32 3.66 5.84
CA ILE A 80 -5.76 2.50 6.62
C ILE A 80 -7.25 2.63 6.98
N ASP A 81 -7.66 3.78 7.50
CA ASP A 81 -9.05 4.05 7.88
C ASP A 81 -9.98 3.97 6.68
N ALA A 82 -9.58 4.56 5.55
CA ALA A 82 -10.35 4.53 4.31
C ALA A 82 -10.56 3.09 3.79
N CYS A 83 -9.50 2.29 3.76
CA CYS A 83 -9.60 0.89 3.34
C CYS A 83 -10.47 0.06 4.29
N SER A 84 -10.25 0.23 5.60
CA SER A 84 -11.01 -0.48 6.64
C SER A 84 -12.50 -0.17 6.54
N ALA A 85 -12.86 1.10 6.35
CA ALA A 85 -14.24 1.52 6.14
C ALA A 85 -14.86 0.89 4.89
N LYS A 86 -14.13 0.85 3.77
CA LYS A 86 -14.61 0.26 2.51
C LYS A 86 -14.86 -1.25 2.64
N ILE A 87 -13.96 -1.99 3.29
CA ILE A 87 -14.13 -3.43 3.54
C ILE A 87 -15.32 -3.68 4.46
N ASN A 88 -15.45 -2.92 5.55
CA ASN A 88 -16.55 -3.08 6.49
C ASN A 88 -17.91 -2.77 5.85
N SER A 89 -17.97 -1.71 5.03
CA SER A 89 -19.17 -1.38 4.25
C SER A 89 -19.55 -2.50 3.28
N SER A 90 -18.58 -3.06 2.56
CA SER A 90 -18.81 -4.17 1.62
C SER A 90 -19.31 -5.43 2.34
N LYS A 91 -18.77 -5.74 3.52
CA LYS A 91 -19.24 -6.85 4.37
C LYS A 91 -20.67 -6.65 4.86
N ALA A 92 -21.02 -5.45 5.29
CA ALA A 92 -22.37 -5.12 5.74
C ALA A 92 -23.41 -5.26 4.61
N ILE A 93 -23.07 -4.82 3.39
CA ILE A 93 -23.92 -5.00 2.21
C ILE A 93 -24.15 -6.50 1.93
N ASN A 94 -23.09 -7.30 1.94
CA ASN A 94 -23.18 -8.74 1.66
C ASN A 94 -23.99 -9.52 2.71
N HIS A 95 -24.06 -9.04 3.95
CA HIS A 95 -24.89 -9.65 5.01
C HIS A 95 -26.38 -9.30 4.86
N ASN A 96 -26.72 -8.16 4.26
CA ASN A 96 -28.10 -7.70 4.10
C ASN A 96 -28.80 -8.26 2.85
N ILE A 97 -28.08 -9.00 2.00
CA ILE A 97 -28.58 -9.59 0.75
C ILE A 97 -28.92 -11.09 0.90
N LYS A 98 -28.68 -11.67 2.09
CA LYS A 98 -29.06 -13.07 2.42
C LYS A 98 -30.38 -13.13 3.19
#